data_AF-A0A2V6M3W8-F1
#
_entry.id   AF-A0A2V6M3W8-F1
#
_cell.length_a   1.000
_cell.length_b   1.000
_cell.length_c   1.000
_cell.angle_alpha   90.00
_cell.angle_beta   90.00
_cell.angle_gamma   90.00
#
_symmetry.space_group_name_H-M   'P 1'
#
loop_
_entity.id
_entity.type
_entity.pdbx_description
1 polymer ?
#
loop_
_entity_poly.entity_id
_entity_poly.type
_entity_poly.pdbx_seq_one_letter_code
_entity_poly.pdbx_strand_id
1 'polypeptide(L)'
;MGMAKKLAGECFGTFALVFAGTGAIVINEVTGGGVSHVGIALTFGLIVLAMVYTLGDISGAHINPAVTIGFWAARRFDADKVLPYIVSQCAGAFLASVILRLLFPVNITLGATIPAGPLLQ
;
A
#
# COMPACT_ATOMS: atom_id res chain seq x y z
N MET A 1 -7.44 -11.54 19.61
CA MET A 1 -8.23 -10.63 18.74
C MET A 1 -8.80 -11.40 17.57
N GLY A 2 -10.06 -11.16 17.17
CA GLY A 2 -10.73 -11.92 16.10
C GLY A 2 -10.14 -11.66 14.71
N MET A 3 -10.21 -12.65 13.82
CA MET A 3 -9.64 -12.59 12.46
C MET A 3 -10.19 -11.42 11.65
N ALA A 4 -11.50 -11.14 11.73
CA ALA A 4 -12.12 -10.01 11.03
C ALA A 4 -11.47 -8.66 11.36
N LYS A 5 -11.12 -8.43 12.64
CA LYS A 5 -10.46 -7.18 13.06
C LYS A 5 -9.04 -7.06 12.51
N LYS A 6 -8.33 -8.19 12.37
CA LYS A 6 -7.00 -8.23 11.75
C LYS A 6 -7.08 -7.91 10.26
N LEU A 7 -8.02 -8.54 9.56
CA LEU A 7 -8.24 -8.30 8.14
C LEU A 7 -8.65 -6.85 7.87
N ALA A 8 -9.56 -6.28 8.67
CA ALA A 8 -9.91 -4.87 8.58
C ALA A 8 -8.69 -3.95 8.77
N GLY A 9 -7.80 -4.29 9.73
CA GLY A 9 -6.53 -3.61 9.92
C GLY A 9 -5.64 -3.66 8.67
N GLU A 10 -5.43 -4.84 8.10
CA GLU A 10 -4.63 -4.99 6.86
C GLU A 10 -5.22 -4.25 5.67
N CYS A 11 -6.55 -4.30 5.48
CA CYS A 11 -7.22 -3.56 4.42
C CYS A 11 -7.03 -2.05 4.60
N PHE A 12 -7.28 -1.53 5.81
CA PHE A 12 -7.14 -0.10 6.08
C PHE A 12 -5.69 0.37 5.99
N GLY A 13 -4.74 -0.42 6.50
CA GLY A 13 -3.32 -0.10 6.45
C GLY A 13 -2.78 -0.07 5.02
N THR A 14 -3.14 -1.05 4.19
CA THR A 14 -2.75 -1.05 2.77
C THR A 14 -3.47 0.06 1.99
N PHE A 15 -4.74 0.34 2.29
CA PHE A 15 -5.44 1.50 1.73
C PHE A 15 -4.68 2.79 2.01
N ALA A 16 -4.34 3.05 3.28
CA ALA A 16 -3.65 4.27 3.68
C ALA A 16 -2.27 4.39 3.01
N LEU A 17 -1.51 3.29 2.96
CA LEU A 17 -0.22 3.22 2.28
C LEU A 17 -0.33 3.59 0.80
N VAL A 18 -1.23 2.92 0.07
CA VAL A 18 -1.38 3.16 -1.37
C VAL A 18 -1.93 4.56 -1.62
N PHE A 19 -2.95 4.99 -0.88
CA PHE A 19 -3.56 6.30 -1.04
C PHE A 19 -2.55 7.44 -0.83
N ALA A 20 -1.78 7.40 0.25
CA ALA A 20 -0.80 8.44 0.55
C ALA A 20 0.41 8.38 -0.40
N GLY A 21 0.99 7.19 -0.59
CA GLY A 21 2.21 7.02 -1.37
C GLY A 21 2.00 7.30 -2.86
N THR A 22 1.04 6.60 -3.49
CA THR A 22 0.75 6.82 -4.92
C THR A 22 0.08 8.18 -5.15
N GLY A 23 -0.72 8.67 -4.19
CA GLY A 23 -1.26 10.03 -4.22
C GLY A 23 -0.17 11.11 -4.24
N ALA A 24 0.92 10.93 -3.48
CA ALA A 24 2.05 11.86 -3.54
C ALA A 24 2.71 11.91 -4.92
N ILE A 25 2.79 10.77 -5.63
CA ILE A 25 3.28 10.72 -7.01
C ILE A 25 2.34 11.50 -7.94
N VAL A 26 1.03 11.23 -7.85
CA VAL A 26 0.01 11.93 -8.66
C VAL A 26 0.05 13.44 -8.42
N ILE A 27 0.12 13.89 -7.16
CA ILE A 27 0.24 15.31 -6.83
C ILE A 27 1.54 15.90 -7.37
N ASN A 28 2.65 15.18 -7.27
CA ASN A 28 3.92 15.64 -7.82
C ASN A 28 3.84 15.86 -9.34
N GLU A 29 3.17 14.97 -10.07
CA GLU A 29 2.93 15.13 -11.51
C GLU A 29 2.04 16.34 -11.81
N VAL A 30 0.90 16.48 -11.11
CA VAL A 30 -0.07 17.58 -11.33
C VAL A 30 0.51 18.95 -10.99
N THR A 31 1.39 19.02 -9.99
CA THR A 31 2.01 20.28 -9.53
C THR A 31 3.31 20.61 -10.26
N GLY A 32 3.76 19.78 -11.21
CA GLY A 32 5.02 19.99 -11.92
C GLY A 32 6.26 19.86 -11.02
N GLY A 33 6.22 18.98 -10.02
CA GLY A 33 7.36 18.68 -9.14
C GLY A 33 7.27 19.27 -7.72
N GLY A 34 6.11 19.75 -7.29
CA GLY A 34 5.94 20.43 -5.99
C GLY A 34 6.20 19.56 -4.75
N VAL A 35 6.14 18.22 -4.88
CA VAL A 35 6.42 17.29 -3.78
C VAL A 35 7.90 16.88 -3.76
N SER A 36 8.55 16.82 -4.93
CA SER A 36 9.89 16.28 -5.17
C SER A 36 10.02 14.77 -4.90
N HIS A 37 11.11 14.18 -5.40
CA HIS A 37 11.41 12.76 -5.16
C HIS A 37 11.60 12.44 -3.68
N VAL A 38 12.30 13.33 -2.94
CA VAL A 38 12.53 13.18 -1.50
C VAL A 38 11.20 13.24 -0.74
N GLY A 39 10.30 14.15 -1.11
CA GLY A 39 8.97 14.24 -0.49
C GLY A 39 8.15 12.98 -0.70
N ILE A 40 8.14 12.42 -1.92
CA ILE A 40 7.46 11.14 -2.21
C ILE A 40 8.02 10.02 -1.33
N ALA A 41 9.35 9.90 -1.25
CA ALA A 41 10.00 8.87 -0.42
C ALA A 41 9.64 9.03 1.06
N LEU A 42 9.62 10.26 1.58
CA LEU A 42 9.19 10.54 2.95
C LEU A 42 7.71 10.21 3.17
N THR A 43 6.82 10.51 2.23
CA THR A 43 5.39 10.15 2.35
C THR A 43 5.21 8.64 2.50
N PHE A 44 5.87 7.84 1.67
CA PHE A 44 5.84 6.38 1.79
C PHE A 44 6.40 5.89 3.13
N GLY A 45 7.56 6.41 3.55
CA GLY A 45 8.16 6.00 4.83
C GLY A 45 7.29 6.35 6.04
N LEU A 46 6.79 7.58 6.09
CA LEU A 46 5.99 8.10 7.21
C LEU A 46 4.62 7.44 7.30
N ILE A 47 3.96 7.12 6.17
CA ILE A 47 2.66 6.44 6.24
C ILE A 47 2.82 4.99 6.70
N VAL A 48 3.88 4.28 6.27
CA VAL A 48 4.19 2.95 6.80
C VAL A 48 4.46 3.03 8.30
N LEU A 49 5.29 3.97 8.74
CA LEU A 49 5.57 4.20 10.17
C LEU A 49 4.28 4.41 10.97
N ALA A 50 3.42 5.31 10.51
CA ALA A 50 2.15 5.62 11.16
C ALA A 50 1.23 4.38 11.24
N MET A 51 1.11 3.61 10.15
CA MET A 51 0.29 2.41 10.12
C MET A 51 0.84 1.29 11.00
N VAL A 52 2.17 1.12 11.07
CA VAL A 52 2.80 0.15 11.99
C VAL A 52 2.52 0.51 13.45
N TYR A 53 2.66 1.79 13.84
CA TYR A 53 2.33 2.22 15.20
C TYR A 53 0.84 2.08 15.52
N THR A 54 -0.03 2.26 14.54
CA THR A 54 -1.50 2.23 14.75
C THR A 54 -2.06 0.81 14.75
N LEU A 55 -1.55 -0.06 13.87
CA LEU A 55 -2.13 -1.37 13.56
C LEU A 55 -1.24 -2.54 13.96
N GLY A 56 -0.01 -2.29 14.42
CA GLY A 56 0.95 -3.33 14.81
C GLY A 56 0.37 -4.30 15.84
N ASP A 57 -0.22 -3.78 16.91
CA ASP A 57 -0.87 -4.60 17.96
C ASP A 57 -2.20 -5.24 17.50
N ILE A 58 -2.72 -4.82 16.34
CA ILE A 58 -3.99 -5.30 15.80
C ILE A 58 -3.78 -6.49 14.87
N SER A 59 -3.08 -6.27 13.75
CA SER A 59 -2.89 -7.24 12.68
C SER A 59 -1.46 -7.73 12.53
N GLY A 60 -0.49 -7.06 13.18
CA GLY A 60 0.93 -7.16 12.85
C GLY A 60 1.38 -6.16 11.78
N ALA A 61 0.44 -5.39 11.22
CA ALA A 61 0.66 -4.38 10.18
C ALA A 61 1.56 -4.88 9.04
N HIS A 62 1.23 -6.04 8.45
CA HIS A 62 2.01 -6.52 7.30
C HIS A 62 1.83 -5.59 6.11
N ILE A 63 0.58 -5.18 5.87
CA ILE A 63 0.11 -4.20 4.87
C ILE A 63 0.67 -4.44 3.44
N ASN A 64 1.18 -5.64 3.19
CA ASN A 64 1.96 -6.01 2.02
C ASN A 64 1.99 -7.55 1.88
N PRO A 65 1.63 -8.09 0.69
CA PRO A 65 1.68 -9.53 0.43
C PRO A 65 3.08 -10.13 0.60
N ALA A 66 4.13 -9.45 0.14
CA ALA A 66 5.51 -9.93 0.26
C ALA A 66 5.97 -9.99 1.72
N VAL A 67 5.56 -9.02 2.55
CA VAL A 67 5.83 -9.05 4.01
C VAL A 67 5.12 -10.24 4.64
N THR A 68 3.85 -10.47 4.29
CA THR A 68 3.07 -11.60 4.80
C THR A 68 3.72 -12.94 4.46
N ILE A 69 4.14 -13.10 3.21
CA ILE A 69 4.85 -14.30 2.74
C ILE A 69 6.20 -14.43 3.46
N GLY A 70 6.94 -13.33 3.65
CA GLY A 70 8.20 -13.34 4.37
C GLY A 70 8.08 -13.79 5.83
N PHE A 71 7.06 -13.30 6.55
CA PHE A 71 6.77 -13.74 7.92
C PHE A 71 6.35 -15.21 7.98
N TRP A 72 5.56 -15.67 7.01
CA TRP A 72 5.19 -17.08 6.88
C TRP A 72 6.41 -17.96 6.61
N ALA A 73 7.26 -17.58 5.65
CA ALA A 73 8.49 -18.29 5.32
C ALA A 73 9.47 -18.35 6.52
N ALA A 74 9.50 -17.30 7.34
CA ALA A 74 10.26 -17.24 8.59
C ALA A 74 9.62 -18.05 9.75
N ARG A 75 8.49 -18.75 9.51
CA ARG A 75 7.69 -19.46 10.53
C ARG A 75 7.23 -18.57 11.69
N ARG A 76 6.98 -17.29 11.39
CA ARG A 76 6.48 -16.27 12.33
C ARG A 76 5.01 -15.92 12.09
N PHE A 77 4.36 -16.58 11.14
CA PHE A 77 2.96 -16.35 10.79
C PHE A 77 2.31 -17.62 10.25
N ASP A 78 1.06 -17.86 10.66
CA ASP A 78 0.36 -19.11 10.35
C ASP A 78 -0.09 -19.15 8.88
N ALA A 79 0.08 -20.31 8.25
CA ALA A 79 -0.17 -20.51 6.82
C ALA A 79 -1.63 -20.24 6.41
N ASP A 80 -2.58 -20.59 7.29
CA ASP A 80 -4.02 -20.41 7.08
C ASP A 80 -4.43 -18.93 7.00
N LYS A 81 -3.60 -18.02 7.52
CA LYS A 81 -3.85 -16.56 7.52
C LYS A 81 -3.24 -15.84 6.32
N VAL A 82 -2.31 -16.47 5.59
CA VAL A 82 -1.57 -15.83 4.49
C VAL A 82 -2.51 -15.35 3.40
N LEU A 83 -3.32 -16.25 2.82
CA LEU A 83 -4.22 -15.90 1.74
C LEU A 83 -5.28 -14.87 2.16
N PRO A 84 -5.97 -15.00 3.32
CA PRO A 84 -6.87 -13.96 3.81
C PRO A 84 -6.22 -12.58 3.96
N TYR A 85 -4.98 -12.51 4.46
CA TYR A 85 -4.25 -11.24 4.59
C TYR A 85 -3.98 -10.62 3.22
N ILE A 86 -3.49 -11.41 2.25
CA ILE A 86 -3.20 -10.94 0.90
C ILE A 86 -4.46 -10.39 0.22
N VAL A 87 -5.58 -11.13 0.30
CA VAL A 87 -6.86 -10.67 -0.28
C VAL A 87 -7.29 -9.35 0.36
N SER A 88 -7.15 -9.22 1.69
CA SER A 88 -7.49 -7.99 2.41
C SER A 88 -6.63 -6.80 1.99
N GLN A 89 -5.32 -7.02 1.86
CA GLN A 89 -4.35 -6.01 1.42
C GLN A 89 -4.67 -5.57 -0.03
N CYS A 90 -4.92 -6.52 -0.93
CA CYS A 90 -5.30 -6.21 -2.31
C CYS A 90 -6.62 -5.43 -2.40
N ALA A 91 -7.62 -5.75 -1.56
CA ALA A 91 -8.86 -4.99 -1.48
C ALA A 91 -8.60 -3.54 -1.02
N GLY A 92 -7.77 -3.35 0.01
CA GLY A 92 -7.36 -2.02 0.48
C GLY A 92 -6.65 -1.20 -0.60
N ALA A 93 -5.66 -1.80 -1.27
CA ALA A 93 -4.94 -1.19 -2.37
C ALA A 93 -5.88 -0.77 -3.52
N PHE A 94 -6.77 -1.68 -3.92
CA PHE A 94 -7.74 -1.43 -4.99
C PHE A 94 -8.67 -0.26 -4.65
N LEU A 95 -9.22 -0.23 -3.43
CA LEU A 95 -10.08 0.86 -2.98
C LEU A 95 -9.33 2.20 -2.99
N ALA A 96 -8.07 2.24 -2.56
CA ALA A 96 -7.25 3.44 -2.61
C ALA A 96 -7.05 3.95 -4.05
N SER A 97 -6.71 3.05 -4.98
CA SER A 97 -6.56 3.39 -6.39
C SER A 97 -7.87 3.88 -7.03
N VAL A 98 -9.01 3.28 -6.68
CA VAL A 98 -10.34 3.76 -7.14
C VAL A 98 -10.60 5.18 -6.65
N ILE A 99 -10.36 5.47 -5.38
CA ILE A 99 -10.56 6.83 -4.84
C ILE A 99 -9.62 7.82 -5.52
N LEU A 100 -8.34 7.47 -5.72
CA LEU A 100 -7.40 8.33 -6.44
C LEU A 100 -7.84 8.57 -7.89
N ARG A 101 -8.39 7.57 -8.59
CA ARG A 101 -8.94 7.73 -9.94
C ARG A 101 -10.10 8.72 -9.96
N LEU A 102 -10.96 8.71 -8.94
CA LEU A 102 -12.09 9.64 -8.83
C LEU A 102 -11.62 11.07 -8.53
N LEU A 103 -10.59 11.23 -7.70
CA LEU A 103 -10.02 12.54 -7.36
C LEU A 103 -9.20 13.14 -8.52
N PHE A 104 -8.50 12.29 -9.28
CA PHE A 104 -7.61 12.68 -10.38
C PHE A 104 -7.99 11.96 -11.68
N PRO A 105 -9.16 12.25 -12.27
CA PRO A 105 -9.70 11.49 -13.40
C PRO A 105 -8.84 11.57 -14.67
N VAL A 106 -8.04 12.63 -14.81
CA VAL A 106 -7.15 12.86 -15.96
C VAL A 106 -5.79 12.17 -15.79
N ASN A 107 -5.42 11.75 -14.58
CA ASN A 107 -4.15 11.08 -14.36
C ASN A 107 -4.22 9.63 -14.87
N ILE A 108 -3.27 9.26 -15.72
CA ILE A 108 -3.31 7.98 -16.45
C ILE A 108 -2.73 6.84 -15.61
N THR A 109 -1.66 7.10 -14.85
CA THR A 109 -0.83 6.07 -14.23
C THR A 109 -1.21 5.82 -12.77
N LEU A 110 -1.79 6.80 -12.08
CA LEU A 110 -2.06 6.78 -10.64
C LEU A 110 -0.86 6.35 -9.79
N GLY A 111 0.35 6.74 -10.23
CA GLY A 111 1.60 6.34 -9.57
C GLY A 111 2.01 4.88 -9.80
N ALA A 112 1.45 4.20 -10.81
CA ALA A 112 1.88 2.85 -11.19
C ALA A 112 3.34 2.81 -11.67
N THR A 113 4.06 1.77 -11.25
CA THR A 113 5.43 1.50 -11.71
C THR A 113 5.39 0.89 -13.11
N ILE A 114 5.56 1.72 -14.13
CA ILE A 114 5.61 1.27 -15.53
C ILE A 114 7.03 0.79 -15.86
N PRO A 115 7.20 -0.38 -16.54
CA PRO A 115 8.50 -0.83 -16.99
C PRO A 115 9.21 0.23 -17.84
N ALA A 116 10.48 0.50 -17.52
CA ALA A 116 11.33 1.36 -18.34
C ALA A 116 12.06 0.51 -19.38
N GLY A 117 11.86 0.80 -20.67
CA GLY A 117 12.58 0.15 -21.78
C GLY A 117 11.70 -0.34 -22.93
N PRO A 118 12.29 -0.91 -23.99
CA PRO A 118 11.55 -1.55 -25.08
C PRO A 118 10.79 -2.79 -24.59
N LEU A 119 9.69 -3.16 -25.28
CA LEU A 119 8.89 -4.36 -24.95
C LEU A 119 9.66 -5.69 -25.05
N LEU A 120 10.80 -5.68 -25.74
CA LEU A 120 11.75 -6.77 -25.84
C LEU A 120 13.08 -6.25 -25.28
N GLN A 121 13.40 -6.63 -24.04
CA GLN A 121 14.74 -6.46 -23.46
C GLN A 121 15.74 -7.44 -24.09
#